data_AF-D0WHM8-F1
#
_entry.id   AF-D0WHM8-F1
#
_cell.length_a   1.000
_cell.length_b   1.000
_cell.length_c   1.000
_cell.angle_alpha   90.00
_cell.angle_beta   90.00
_cell.angle_gamma   90.00
#
_symmetry.space_group_name_H-M   'P 1'
#
loop_
_entity.id
_entity.type
_entity.pdbx_description
1 polymer ?
#
loop_
_entity_poly.entity_id
_entity_poly.type
_entity_poly.pdbx_seq_one_letter_code
_entity_poly.pdbx_strand_id
1 'polypeptide(L)'
;MIGTVLGMVGKEVILKGYAQDFDSAIDSMQFSSDLGQTWTEYPVNHVDEDSNVNWEYSFVPEQVGRYEILIRAVDRNGAVTPEPAHAYVDVREDVEL
;
A
#
# COMPACT_ATOMS: atom_id res chain seq x y z
N MET A 1 -1.43 3.78 -11.40
CA MET A 1 -0.18 3.00 -11.53
C MET A 1 0.86 3.64 -10.64
N ILE A 2 1.41 2.87 -9.70
CA ILE A 2 2.57 3.30 -8.90
C ILE A 2 3.80 2.85 -9.68
N GLY A 3 4.72 3.77 -9.98
CA GLY A 3 6.00 3.40 -10.61
C GLY A 3 6.83 2.53 -9.67
N THR A 4 7.75 1.73 -10.19
CA THR A 4 8.65 0.93 -9.34
C THR A 4 9.44 1.83 -8.40
N VAL A 5 9.41 1.51 -7.11
CA VAL A 5 10.15 2.22 -6.07
C VAL A 5 11.49 1.52 -5.83
N LEU A 6 12.55 2.29 -5.60
CA LEU A 6 13.86 1.76 -5.25
C LEU A 6 14.05 1.82 -3.73
N GLY A 7 14.54 0.73 -3.14
CA GLY A 7 14.82 0.63 -1.72
C GLY A 7 16.22 0.07 -1.43
N MET A 8 16.62 0.13 -0.17
CA MET A 8 17.83 -0.51 0.33
C MET A 8 17.50 -1.37 1.55
N VAL A 9 18.20 -2.48 1.72
CA VAL A 9 18.05 -3.33 2.91
C VAL A 9 18.28 -2.50 4.17
N GLY A 10 17.38 -2.64 5.16
CA GLY A 10 17.49 -1.93 6.43
C GLY A 10 17.14 -0.44 6.38
N LYS A 11 16.76 0.12 5.23
CA LYS A 11 16.28 1.51 5.10
C LYS A 11 14.76 1.53 4.89
N GLU A 12 14.10 2.51 5.50
CA GLU A 12 12.66 2.69 5.31
C GLU A 12 12.34 2.99 3.84
N VAL A 13 11.38 2.23 3.30
CA VAL A 13 10.76 2.48 2.00
C VAL A 13 9.36 3.01 2.25
N ILE A 14 8.99 4.07 1.52
CA ILE A 14 7.68 4.70 1.63
C ILE A 14 6.94 4.61 0.28
N LEU A 15 5.77 3.98 0.30
CA LEU A 15 4.82 3.96 -0.80
C LEU A 15 3.73 4.99 -0.53
N LYS A 16 3.32 5.72 -1.57
CA LYS A 16 2.24 6.71 -1.49
C LYS A 16 1.27 6.54 -2.65
N GLY A 17 0.01 6.87 -2.42
CA GLY A 17 -1.00 6.89 -3.47
C GLY A 17 -2.30 7.47 -2.97
N TYR A 18 -3.34 7.27 -3.78
CA TYR A 18 -4.69 7.65 -3.44
C TYR A 18 -5.68 6.52 -3.74
N ALA A 19 -6.81 6.53 -3.05
CA ALA A 19 -7.96 5.68 -3.31
C ALA A 19 -9.23 6.54 -3.28
N GLN A 20 -10.20 6.16 -4.10
CA GLN A 20 -11.48 6.85 -4.20
C GLN A 20 -12.56 5.82 -4.50
N ASP A 21 -13.71 5.98 -3.84
CA ASP A 21 -14.95 5.27 -4.11
C ASP A 21 -16.08 6.31 -4.02
N PHE A 22 -16.80 6.50 -5.12
CA PHE A 22 -17.86 7.52 -5.22
C PHE A 22 -19.21 7.02 -4.70
N ASP A 23 -19.37 5.71 -4.50
CA ASP A 23 -20.62 5.10 -4.05
C ASP A 23 -20.61 4.85 -2.54
N SER A 24 -19.43 4.81 -1.91
CA SER A 24 -19.26 4.67 -0.47
C SER A 24 -17.95 5.27 0.02
N ALA A 25 -17.97 5.90 1.20
CA ALA A 25 -16.76 6.33 1.86
C ALA A 25 -15.82 5.15 2.14
N ILE A 26 -14.52 5.35 1.91
CA ILE A 26 -13.46 4.41 2.26
C ILE A 26 -13.27 4.43 3.79
N ASP A 27 -13.32 3.24 4.40
CA ASP A 27 -13.14 3.03 5.83
C ASP A 27 -11.70 2.63 6.18
N SER A 28 -11.04 1.82 5.34
CA SER A 28 -9.67 1.39 5.58
C SER A 28 -8.88 1.17 4.29
N MET A 29 -7.55 1.27 4.40
CA MET A 29 -6.60 0.79 3.40
C MET A 29 -5.94 -0.49 3.91
N GLN A 30 -5.84 -1.49 3.03
CA GLN A 30 -5.22 -2.77 3.36
C GLN A 30 -4.02 -3.04 2.44
N PHE A 31 -2.95 -3.57 3.03
CA PHE A 31 -1.69 -3.86 2.35
C PHE A 31 -1.28 -5.31 2.60
N SER A 32 -0.77 -5.97 1.56
CA SER A 32 -0.27 -7.36 1.65
C SER A 32 1.10 -7.47 1.01
N SER A 33 2.01 -8.16 1.71
CA SER A 33 3.38 -8.48 1.25
C SER A 33 3.56 -9.97 0.92
N ASP A 34 2.50 -10.77 0.98
CA ASP A 34 2.52 -12.23 0.82
C ASP A 34 1.55 -12.71 -0.27
N LEU A 35 1.36 -11.88 -1.30
CA LEU A 35 0.49 -12.13 -2.45
C LEU A 35 -1.00 -12.31 -2.04
N GLY A 36 -1.43 -11.57 -1.02
CA GLY A 36 -2.83 -11.49 -0.61
C GLY A 36 -3.27 -12.57 0.37
N GLN A 37 -2.34 -13.37 0.92
CA GLN A 37 -2.66 -14.37 1.94
C GLN A 37 -3.02 -13.69 3.28
N THR A 38 -2.30 -12.63 3.64
CA THR A 38 -2.59 -11.80 4.81
C THR A 38 -2.65 -10.32 4.40
N TRP A 39 -3.47 -9.56 5.12
CA TRP A 39 -3.72 -8.14 4.88
C TRP A 39 -3.57 -7.36 6.18
N THR A 40 -2.69 -6.37 6.18
CA THR A 40 -2.55 -5.42 7.29
C THR A 40 -3.47 -4.24 7.02
N GLU A 41 -4.35 -3.94 7.97
CA GLU A 41 -5.37 -2.90 7.85
C GLU A 41 -4.96 -1.60 8.54
N TYR A 42 -5.17 -0.49 7.84
CA TYR A 42 -4.96 0.87 8.33
C TYR A 42 -6.27 1.64 8.20
N PRO A 43 -6.95 1.98 9.32
CA PRO A 43 -8.20 2.71 9.27
C PRO A 43 -7.99 4.13 8.75
N VAL A 44 -8.91 4.60 7.94
CA VAL A 44 -8.92 5.97 7.44
C VAL A 44 -9.99 6.75 8.20
N ASN A 45 -9.53 7.74 8.96
CA ASN A 45 -10.42 8.56 9.76
C ASN A 45 -11.01 9.70 8.92
N HIS A 46 -12.33 9.90 9.03
CA HIS A 46 -13.00 11.17 8.69
C HIS A 46 -12.94 11.55 7.21
N VAL A 47 -13.21 10.58 6.34
CA VAL A 47 -13.38 10.79 4.90
C VAL A 47 -14.87 10.77 4.59
N ASP A 48 -15.37 11.83 3.96
CA ASP A 48 -16.69 11.83 3.34
C ASP A 48 -16.63 11.09 1.99
N GLU A 49 -17.77 10.61 1.50
CA GLU A 49 -17.91 9.83 0.26
C GLU A 49 -17.33 10.52 -0.98
N ASP A 50 -17.31 11.86 -1.00
CA ASP A 50 -16.74 12.64 -2.10
C ASP A 50 -15.23 12.88 -1.99
N SER A 51 -14.57 12.42 -0.93
CA SER A 51 -13.17 12.71 -0.65
C SER A 51 -12.23 11.56 -1.02
N ASN A 52 -11.11 11.91 -1.66
CA ASN A 52 -10.03 10.96 -1.89
C ASN A 52 -9.29 10.66 -0.59
N VAL A 53 -8.99 9.39 -0.40
CA VAL A 53 -8.03 8.96 0.62
C VAL A 53 -6.64 9.05 0.03
N ASN A 54 -5.81 9.95 0.55
CA ASN A 54 -4.36 9.90 0.32
C ASN A 54 -3.74 9.03 1.39
N TRP A 55 -2.97 8.02 0.98
CA TRP A 55 -2.39 7.04 1.90
C TRP A 55 -0.87 6.99 1.76
N GLU A 56 -0.23 6.58 2.85
CA GLU A 56 1.20 6.30 2.95
C GLU A 56 1.37 4.95 3.65
N TYR A 57 2.24 4.10 3.10
CA TYR A 57 2.61 2.82 3.69
C TYR A 57 4.13 2.72 3.72
N SER A 58 4.70 2.48 4.89
CA SER A 58 6.13 2.28 5.04
C SER A 58 6.48 0.91 5.59
N PHE A 59 7.63 0.40 5.15
CA PHE A 59 8.22 -0.83 5.66
C PHE A 59 9.74 -0.78 5.50
N VAL A 60 10.44 -1.63 6.26
CA VAL A 60 11.88 -1.81 6.15
C VAL A 60 12.15 -3.19 5.53
N PRO A 61 12.67 -3.28 4.29
CA PRO A 61 12.98 -4.56 3.69
C PRO A 61 14.23 -5.18 4.37
N GLU A 62 14.14 -6.47 4.68
CA GLU A 62 15.21 -7.21 5.33
C GLU A 62 16.16 -7.91 4.34
N GLN A 63 15.78 -8.00 3.06
CA GLN A 63 16.51 -8.74 2.04
C GLN A 63 16.53 -7.97 0.71
N VAL A 64 17.55 -8.21 -0.10
CA VAL A 64 17.59 -7.73 -1.48
C VAL A 64 16.58 -8.47 -2.34
N GLY A 65 16.10 -7.82 -3.41
CA GLY A 65 15.19 -8.44 -4.37
C GLY A 65 14.02 -7.55 -4.73
N ARG A 66 13.03 -8.13 -5.41
CA ARG A 66 11.79 -7.44 -5.78
C ARG A 66 10.68 -7.84 -4.81
N TYR A 67 10.12 -6.84 -4.15
CA TYR A 67 8.91 -6.97 -3.34
C TYR A 67 7.70 -6.58 -4.17
N GLU A 68 6.60 -7.30 -3.99
CA GLU A 68 5.29 -6.94 -4.49
C GLU A 68 4.38 -6.65 -3.31
N ILE A 69 3.84 -5.43 -3.28
CA ILE A 69 2.88 -5.00 -2.27
C ILE A 69 1.52 -4.86 -2.96
N LEU A 70 0.56 -5.68 -2.56
CA LEU A 70 -0.83 -5.55 -2.98
C LEU A 70 -1.53 -4.53 -2.08
N ILE A 71 -2.35 -3.68 -2.68
CA ILE A 71 -3.01 -2.56 -2.01
C ILE A 71 -4.50 -2.59 -2.37
N ARG A 72 -5.39 -2.55 -1.39
CA ARG A 72 -6.84 -2.42 -1.63
C ARG A 72 -7.50 -1.48 -0.63
N ALA A 73 -8.59 -0.85 -1.04
CA ALA A 73 -9.46 -0.11 -0.14
C ALA A 73 -10.57 -1.04 0.38
N VAL A 74 -11.09 -0.71 1.56
CA VAL A 74 -12.30 -1.28 2.14
C VAL A 74 -13.27 -0.14 2.37
N ASP A 75 -14.50 -0.27 1.87
CA ASP A 75 -15.56 0.70 2.11
C ASP A 75 -16.23 0.48 3.48
N ARG A 76 -17.09 1.41 3.91
CA ARG A 76 -17.85 1.28 5.17
C ARG A 76 -18.80 0.08 5.24
N ASN A 77 -19.11 -0.56 4.11
CA ASN A 77 -19.94 -1.76 4.04
C ASN A 77 -19.08 -3.04 4.11
N GLY A 78 -17.76 -2.92 4.17
CA GLY A 78 -16.81 -4.03 4.15
C GLY A 78 -16.52 -4.56 2.74
N ALA A 79 -16.98 -3.89 1.69
CA ALA A 79 -16.64 -4.22 0.32
C ALA A 79 -15.17 -3.85 0.05
N VAL A 80 -14.44 -4.75 -0.56
CA VAL A 80 -13.04 -4.54 -0.93
C VAL A 80 -12.92 -4.21 -2.41
N THR A 81 -11.88 -3.47 -2.80
CA THR A 81 -11.56 -3.26 -4.22
C THR A 81 -11.51 -4.61 -4.96
N PRO A 82 -12.22 -4.79 -6.09
CA PRO A 82 -12.28 -6.08 -6.78
C PRO A 82 -10.93 -6.59 -7.27
N GLU A 83 -10.07 -5.67 -7.73
CA GLU A 83 -8.70 -5.96 -8.16
C GLU A 83 -7.74 -5.07 -7.34
N PRO A 84 -6.82 -5.66 -6.55
CA PRO A 84 -5.86 -4.87 -5.80
C PRO A 84 -4.89 -4.14 -6.74
N ALA A 85 -4.41 -2.97 -6.31
CA ALA A 85 -3.31 -2.31 -6.97
C ALA A 85 -1.99 -3.01 -6.62
N HIS A 86 -1.06 -3.04 -7.57
CA HIS A 86 0.26 -3.62 -7.40
C HIS A 86 1.32 -2.51 -7.32
N ALA A 87 2.13 -2.55 -6.27
CA ALA A 87 3.33 -1.74 -6.13
C ALA A 87 4.56 -2.64 -6.08
N TYR A 88 5.57 -2.31 -6.88
CA TYR A 88 6.83 -3.04 -6.91
C TYR A 88 7.95 -2.22 -6.26
N VAL A 89 8.71 -2.87 -5.39
CA VAL A 89 9.91 -2.28 -4.77
C VAL A 89 11.13 -3.11 -5.12
N ASP A 90 12.08 -2.52 -5.82
CA ASP A 90 13.39 -3.13 -6.12
C ASP A 90 14.39 -2.72 -5.04
N VAL A 91 14.76 -3.68 -4.18
CA VAL A 91 15.64 -3.50 -3.03
C VAL A 91 17.05 -3.98 -3.34
N ARG A 92 18.04 -3.16 -2.99
CA ARG A 92 19.48 -3.45 -3.15
C ARG A 92 20.21 -3.39 -1.81
N GLU A 93 21.46 -3.83 -1.79
CA GLU A 93 22.33 -3.70 -0.62
C GLU A 93 22.54 -2.23 -0.24
N ASP A 94 22.64 -1.95 1.05
CA ASP A 94 23.12 -0.68 1.58
C ASP A 94 24.65 -0.70 1.60
N VAL A 95 25.26 -0.34 0.46
CA VAL A 95 26.72 -0.23 0.39
C VAL A 95 27.11 1.16 0.87
N GLU A 96 27.44 1.29 2.16
CA GLU A 96 28.15 2.48 2.64
C GLU A 96 29.49 2.59 1.89
N LEU A 97 29.67 3.71 1.17
CA LEU A 97 30.91 4.05 0.46
C LEU A 97 31.99 4.57 1.40
#